data_AF-A0A953HJF8-F1
#
_entry.id   AF-A0A953HJF8-F1
#
_cell.length_a   1.000
_cell.length_b   1.000
_cell.length_c   1.000
_cell.angle_alpha   90.00
_cell.angle_beta   90.00
_cell.angle_gamma   90.00
#
_symmetry.space_group_name_H-M   'P 1'
#
loop_
_entity.id
_entity.type
_entity.pdbx_description
1 polymer ?
#
loop_
_entity_poly.entity_id
_entity_poly.type
_entity_poly.pdbx_seq_one_letter_code
_entity_poly.pdbx_strand_id
1 'polypeptide(L)'
;MDWSAAIETNREALRRILTTLVAMAGLRSRFASQAQDCPASGTTTGAEGRDAAAGSGDPAEVCSEGRPTLPRHLHRAVLRLLRPAEAAARRLIIVMARDLPHPALQAQGPSLEGRPQAATPASPKARRAARRATLPLFDPPPRWRGPRRPVAAGVPRISFPGDGASAPLAPRQPPMPDDPIDATRLALRLRAVAAALDDLPAHASRFARWRARRDAALKDQAQREPPARRGVTRRVWPLRPGRPPGWRREGRHAHPVHDVLNIVHDLAFWAMERTDTS
;
A
#
# COMPACT_ATOMS: atom_id res chain seq x y z
N MET A 1 -24.59 15.63 -12.38
CA MET A 1 -23.16 15.93 -12.13
C MET A 1 -22.34 15.14 -13.13
N ASP A 2 -21.43 15.76 -13.87
CA ASP A 2 -20.54 15.04 -14.78
C ASP A 2 -19.41 14.38 -13.98
N TRP A 3 -19.63 13.12 -13.60
CA TRP A 3 -18.67 12.33 -12.83
C TRP A 3 -17.38 12.09 -13.63
N SER A 4 -17.46 11.97 -14.95
CA SER A 4 -16.30 11.66 -15.79
C SER A 4 -15.31 12.84 -15.81
N ALA A 5 -15.82 14.06 -16.03
CA ALA A 5 -15.02 15.28 -16.00
C ALA A 5 -14.43 15.52 -14.60
N ALA A 6 -15.20 15.27 -13.54
CA ALA A 6 -14.71 15.39 -12.17
C ALA A 6 -13.59 14.40 -11.87
N ILE A 7 -13.69 13.14 -12.33
CA ILE A 7 -12.65 12.13 -12.15
C ILE A 7 -11.37 12.54 -12.87
N GLU A 8 -11.44 12.92 -14.15
CA GLU A 8 -10.23 13.22 -14.93
C GLU A 8 -9.52 14.48 -14.41
N THR A 9 -10.28 15.53 -14.07
CA THR A 9 -9.72 16.76 -13.47
C THR A 9 -8.93 16.46 -12.20
N ASN A 10 -9.49 15.65 -11.30
CA ASN A 10 -8.83 15.30 -10.05
C ASN A 10 -7.67 14.30 -10.25
N ARG A 11 -7.79 13.41 -11.24
CA ARG A 11 -6.71 12.50 -11.63
C ARG A 11 -5.49 13.26 -12.14
N GLU A 12 -5.69 14.24 -13.03
CA GLU A 12 -4.63 15.11 -13.52
C GLU A 12 -3.99 15.91 -12.39
N ALA A 13 -4.79 16.49 -11.49
CA ALA A 13 -4.27 17.22 -10.34
C ALA A 13 -3.37 16.34 -9.46
N LEU A 14 -3.78 15.08 -9.19
CA LEU A 14 -2.96 14.12 -8.46
C LEU A 14 -1.68 13.73 -9.21
N ARG A 15 -1.73 13.57 -10.54
CA ARG A 15 -0.53 13.31 -11.35
C ARG A 15 0.47 14.45 -11.22
N ARG A 16 0.03 15.71 -11.32
CA ARG A 16 0.90 16.89 -11.14
C ARG A 16 1.54 16.90 -9.74
N ILE A 17 0.75 16.65 -8.69
CA ILE A 17 1.26 16.53 -7.32
C ILE A 17 2.30 15.41 -7.21
N LEU A 18 2.03 14.25 -7.80
CA LEU A 18 2.93 13.10 -7.73
C LEU A 18 4.28 13.41 -8.39
N THR A 19 4.27 14.07 -9.54
CA THR A 19 5.48 14.56 -10.23
C THR A 19 6.31 15.47 -9.33
N THR A 20 5.66 16.40 -8.62
CA THR A 20 6.33 17.26 -7.64
C THR A 20 6.92 16.47 -6.47
N LEU A 21 6.21 15.47 -5.94
CA LEU A 21 6.72 14.62 -4.86
C LEU A 21 7.93 13.76 -5.30
N VAL A 22 7.90 13.24 -6.53
CA VAL A 22 9.03 12.50 -7.11
C VAL A 22 10.24 13.42 -7.30
N ALA A 23 10.01 14.68 -7.71
CA ALA A 23 11.05 15.69 -7.81
C ALA A 23 11.66 16.02 -6.44
N MET A 24 10.84 16.30 -5.43
CA MET A 24 11.28 16.56 -4.05
C MET A 24 12.06 15.39 -3.45
N ALA A 25 11.71 14.16 -3.83
CA ALA A 25 12.40 12.96 -3.35
C ALA A 25 13.72 12.67 -4.10
N GLY A 26 14.06 13.43 -5.14
CA GLY A 26 15.24 13.18 -5.97
C GLY A 26 15.20 11.85 -6.73
N LEU A 27 14.00 11.28 -6.95
CA LEU A 27 13.84 9.93 -7.49
C LEU A 27 13.72 9.87 -9.02
N ARG A 28 13.82 11.01 -9.73
CA ARG A 28 13.53 11.13 -11.17
C ARG A 28 14.34 10.17 -12.05
N SER A 29 15.63 9.99 -11.79
CA SER A 29 16.52 9.11 -12.57
C SER A 29 16.24 7.61 -12.37
N ARG A 30 15.65 7.22 -11.23
CA ARG A 30 15.44 5.80 -10.87
C ARG A 30 14.12 5.22 -11.37
N PHE A 31 13.14 6.06 -11.71
CA PHE A 31 11.96 5.61 -12.42
C PHE A 31 12.26 5.23 -13.87
N ALA A 32 13.32 5.79 -14.47
CA ALA A 32 13.77 5.46 -15.82
C ALA A 32 14.64 4.19 -15.89
N SER A 33 15.53 4.00 -14.92
CA SER A 33 16.52 2.90 -14.91
C SER A 33 15.91 1.49 -14.82
N GLN A 34 14.74 1.30 -14.18
CA GLN A 34 14.13 -0.02 -14.02
C GLN A 34 13.31 -0.51 -15.24
N ALA A 35 13.19 0.29 -16.31
CA ALA A 35 12.61 -0.16 -17.57
C ALA A 35 13.60 -1.01 -18.41
N GLN A 36 14.88 -1.07 -18.02
CA GLN A 36 15.92 -1.83 -18.71
C GLN A 36 16.17 -3.24 -18.11
N ASP A 37 15.62 -3.55 -16.94
CA ASP A 37 15.72 -4.88 -16.33
C ASP A 37 14.56 -5.79 -16.76
N CYS A 38 14.47 -6.07 -18.06
CA CYS A 38 13.73 -7.22 -18.56
C CYS A 38 14.74 -8.35 -18.80
N PRO A 39 14.68 -9.49 -18.09
CA PRO A 39 15.44 -10.65 -18.50
C PRO A 39 14.78 -11.21 -19.75
N ALA A 40 15.41 -10.99 -20.91
CA ALA A 40 15.10 -11.73 -22.12
C ALA A 40 15.23 -13.23 -21.82
N SER A 41 14.14 -13.96 -21.98
CA SER A 41 14.12 -15.42 -21.91
C SER A 41 14.45 -15.99 -23.29
N GLY A 42 15.32 -17.01 -23.32
CA GLY A 42 15.75 -17.78 -24.50
C GLY A 42 17.25 -17.55 -24.78
N THR A 43 18.12 -18.55 -24.82
CA THR A 43 17.94 -19.86 -25.48
C THR A 43 18.85 -20.91 -24.85
N THR A 44 18.30 -22.10 -24.60
CA THR A 44 19.01 -23.33 -24.26
C THR A 44 19.79 -23.84 -25.47
N THR A 45 21.11 -24.00 -25.36
CA THR A 45 21.85 -25.00 -26.12
C THR A 45 22.96 -25.54 -25.23
N GLY A 46 22.97 -26.86 -25.02
CA GLY A 46 23.93 -27.55 -24.16
C GLY A 46 25.22 -27.96 -24.87
N ALA A 47 26.22 -28.29 -24.05
CA ALA A 47 27.36 -29.20 -24.21
C ALA A 47 28.55 -28.60 -23.43
N GLU A 48 28.85 -29.10 -22.23
CA GLU A 48 29.87 -30.13 -21.91
C GLU A 48 31.29 -29.55 -21.70
N GLY A 49 31.95 -29.97 -20.60
CA GLY A 49 33.41 -29.94 -20.50
C GLY A 49 34.05 -29.16 -19.35
N ARG A 50 34.05 -29.77 -18.15
CA ARG A 50 35.14 -29.91 -17.15
C ARG A 50 36.24 -28.84 -16.94
N ASP A 51 36.45 -28.61 -15.64
CA ASP A 51 37.71 -28.39 -14.90
C ASP A 51 38.49 -27.07 -15.05
N ALA A 52 38.42 -26.20 -14.03
CA ALA A 52 39.58 -25.57 -13.41
C ALA A 52 39.23 -24.89 -12.08
N ALA A 53 40.12 -25.08 -11.11
CA ALA A 53 40.02 -24.66 -9.72
C ALA A 53 40.45 -23.20 -9.48
N ALA A 54 40.20 -22.77 -8.23
CA ALA A 54 40.84 -21.68 -7.51
C ALA A 54 40.39 -20.24 -7.85
N GLY A 55 39.50 -19.74 -6.99
CA GLY A 55 39.17 -18.32 -6.88
C GLY A 55 38.29 -18.12 -5.65
N SER A 56 38.90 -18.17 -4.47
CA SER A 56 38.27 -17.76 -3.20
C SER A 56 38.01 -16.24 -3.25
N GLY A 57 36.94 -15.83 -3.91
CA GLY A 57 36.38 -14.50 -3.84
C GLY A 57 35.00 -14.58 -3.20
N ASP A 58 34.87 -14.01 -2.00
CA ASP A 58 33.59 -13.80 -1.33
C ASP A 58 32.56 -13.20 -2.31
N PRO A 59 31.41 -13.84 -2.59
CA PRO A 59 30.36 -13.24 -3.41
C PRO A 59 29.48 -12.31 -2.57
N ALA A 60 30.10 -11.46 -1.74
CA ALA A 60 29.42 -10.45 -0.92
C ALA A 60 29.53 -9.03 -1.50
N GLU A 61 30.30 -8.84 -2.58
CA GLU A 61 30.50 -7.53 -3.25
C GLU A 61 29.84 -7.44 -4.65
N VAL A 62 28.79 -8.21 -4.91
CA VAL A 62 27.99 -8.02 -6.12
C VAL A 62 26.83 -7.05 -5.82
N CYS A 63 26.99 -5.82 -6.30
CA CYS A 63 25.96 -4.81 -6.48
C CYS A 63 25.27 -4.28 -5.21
N SER A 64 26.00 -3.52 -4.40
CA SER A 64 25.36 -2.42 -3.65
C SER A 64 24.97 -1.29 -4.61
N GLU A 65 24.16 -1.58 -5.63
CA GLU A 65 23.49 -0.55 -6.40
C GLU A 65 22.66 0.28 -5.42
N GLY A 66 23.17 1.48 -5.14
CA GLY A 66 22.96 2.19 -3.87
C GLY A 66 21.48 2.30 -3.56
N ARG A 67 21.02 1.72 -2.45
CA ARG A 67 19.64 1.90 -1.98
C ARG A 67 19.34 3.39 -1.89
N PRO A 68 18.21 3.88 -2.43
CA PRO A 68 17.92 5.30 -2.38
C PRO A 68 17.81 5.71 -0.91
N THR A 69 18.68 6.59 -0.45
CA THR A 69 18.61 7.18 0.88
C THR A 69 18.17 8.64 0.76
N LEU A 70 17.48 9.12 1.78
CA LEU A 70 16.96 10.49 1.81
C LEU A 70 17.00 11.02 3.25
N PRO A 71 17.40 12.29 3.47
CA PRO A 71 17.37 12.91 4.80
C PRO A 71 16.01 12.75 5.47
N ARG A 72 16.00 12.46 6.77
CA ARG A 72 14.79 12.18 7.54
C ARG A 72 13.74 13.28 7.43
N HIS A 73 14.14 14.54 7.44
CA HIS A 73 13.23 15.68 7.36
C HIS A 73 12.49 15.69 6.00
N LEU A 74 13.20 15.49 4.88
CA LEU A 74 12.60 15.37 3.55
C LEU A 74 11.70 14.13 3.46
N HIS A 75 12.13 13.01 4.02
CA HIS A 75 11.38 11.75 3.94
C HIS A 75 10.03 11.91 4.63
N ARG A 76 10.02 12.60 5.79
CA ARG A 76 8.81 12.96 6.51
C ARG A 76 7.97 13.99 5.75
N ALA A 77 8.58 14.99 5.11
CA ALA A 77 7.86 15.98 4.31
C ALA A 77 7.11 15.33 3.14
N VAL A 78 7.80 14.50 2.34
CA VAL A 78 7.19 13.76 1.24
C VAL A 78 6.10 12.81 1.76
N LEU A 79 6.35 12.08 2.86
CA LEU A 79 5.34 11.20 3.44
C LEU A 79 4.09 11.94 3.96
N ARG A 80 4.22 13.18 4.42
CA ARG A 80 3.08 13.99 4.87
C ARG A 80 2.14 14.34 3.73
N LEU A 81 2.66 14.50 2.51
CA LEU A 81 1.89 14.79 1.29
C LEU A 81 1.46 13.53 0.53
N LEU A 82 2.26 12.45 0.60
CA LEU A 82 1.93 11.19 -0.04
C LEU A 82 0.73 10.50 0.64
N ARG A 83 0.58 10.62 1.96
CA ARG A 83 -0.57 10.04 2.69
C ARG A 83 -1.93 10.57 2.19
N PRO A 84 -2.15 11.89 2.09
CA PRO A 84 -3.39 12.41 1.53
C PRO A 84 -3.52 12.10 0.02
N ALA A 85 -2.42 12.08 -0.76
CA ALA A 85 -2.46 11.67 -2.16
C ALA A 85 -2.94 10.21 -2.34
N GLU A 86 -2.40 9.26 -1.57
CA GLU A 86 -2.86 7.86 -1.56
C GLU A 86 -4.33 7.74 -1.16
N ALA A 87 -4.77 8.57 -0.21
CA ALA A 87 -6.15 8.60 0.23
C ALA A 87 -7.09 9.11 -0.85
N ALA A 88 -6.68 10.14 -1.60
CA ALA A 88 -7.41 10.70 -2.72
C ALA A 88 -7.50 9.70 -3.87
N ALA A 89 -6.38 9.04 -4.23
CA ALA A 89 -6.37 7.99 -5.25
C ALA A 89 -7.34 6.84 -4.93
N ARG A 90 -7.40 6.38 -3.67
CA ARG A 90 -8.40 5.39 -3.25
C ARG A 90 -9.84 5.86 -3.43
N ARG A 91 -10.11 7.13 -3.17
CA ARG A 91 -11.45 7.71 -3.32
C ARG A 91 -11.84 7.83 -4.79
N LEU A 92 -10.91 8.21 -5.68
CA LEU A 92 -11.15 8.17 -7.13
C LEU A 92 -11.49 6.76 -7.63
N ILE A 93 -10.80 5.73 -7.12
CA ILE A 93 -11.12 4.33 -7.44
C ILE A 93 -12.55 3.97 -7.02
N ILE A 94 -13.01 4.46 -5.86
CA ILE A 94 -14.38 4.23 -5.38
C ILE A 94 -15.40 4.94 -6.27
N VAL A 95 -15.14 6.20 -6.61
CA VAL A 95 -15.99 7.00 -7.50
C VAL A 95 -16.09 6.34 -8.88
N MET A 96 -14.96 5.95 -9.48
CA MET A 96 -14.93 5.25 -10.76
C MET A 96 -15.67 3.90 -10.70
N ALA A 97 -15.60 3.20 -9.57
CA ALA A 97 -16.30 1.92 -9.40
C ALA A 97 -17.81 2.05 -9.17
N ARG A 98 -18.34 3.27 -8.99
CA ARG A 98 -19.78 3.54 -8.91
C ARG A 98 -20.49 3.01 -10.15
N ASP A 99 -19.97 3.37 -11.31
CA ASP A 99 -20.61 3.11 -12.62
C ASP A 99 -20.28 1.73 -13.19
N LEU A 100 -19.45 0.95 -12.49
CA LEU A 100 -19.15 -0.43 -12.89
C LEU A 100 -20.29 -1.37 -12.46
N PRO A 101 -20.75 -2.25 -13.38
CA PRO A 101 -21.74 -3.26 -13.05
C PRO A 101 -21.20 -4.21 -11.97
N HIS A 102 -22.11 -4.73 -11.15
CA HIS A 102 -21.74 -5.72 -10.14
C HIS A 102 -21.33 -7.00 -10.86
N PRO A 103 -20.05 -7.42 -10.79
CA PRO A 103 -19.65 -8.65 -11.44
C PRO A 103 -20.44 -9.79 -10.81
N ALA A 104 -21.13 -10.58 -11.65
CA ALA A 104 -21.77 -11.80 -11.21
C ALA A 104 -20.70 -12.67 -10.55
N LEU A 105 -20.78 -12.80 -9.23
CA LEU A 105 -19.93 -13.74 -8.52
C LEU A 105 -20.46 -15.11 -8.90
N GLN A 106 -19.78 -15.78 -9.82
CA GLN A 106 -19.99 -17.21 -10.00
C GLN A 106 -19.81 -17.83 -8.62
N ALA A 107 -20.92 -18.36 -8.09
CA ALA A 107 -20.89 -19.15 -6.87
C ALA A 107 -19.94 -20.30 -7.17
N GLN A 108 -18.71 -20.21 -6.65
CA GLN A 108 -17.87 -21.39 -6.56
C GLN A 108 -18.60 -22.29 -5.57
N GLY A 109 -19.44 -23.18 -6.12
CA GLY A 109 -20.00 -24.29 -5.37
C GLY A 109 -18.86 -25.09 -4.73
N PRO A 110 -19.16 -25.96 -3.75
CA PRO A 110 -18.16 -26.84 -3.17
C PRO A 110 -17.69 -27.83 -4.23
N SER A 111 -16.74 -27.43 -5.08
CA SER A 111 -16.03 -28.31 -5.98
C SER A 111 -15.03 -29.08 -5.12
N LEU A 112 -15.51 -30.22 -4.60
CA LEU A 112 -14.71 -31.23 -3.90
C LEU A 112 -14.01 -32.20 -4.87
N GLU A 113 -14.09 -31.96 -6.17
CA GLU A 113 -13.50 -32.86 -7.18
C GLU A 113 -12.46 -32.14 -8.03
N GLY A 114 -11.23 -32.64 -7.98
CA GLY A 114 -10.21 -32.35 -8.99
C GLY A 114 -9.38 -31.09 -8.80
N ARG A 115 -8.78 -30.88 -7.61
CA ARG A 115 -7.65 -29.95 -7.50
C ARG A 115 -6.38 -30.69 -7.97
N PRO A 116 -5.75 -30.34 -9.11
CA PRO A 116 -4.39 -30.79 -9.35
C PRO A 116 -3.54 -30.27 -8.19
N GLN A 117 -2.76 -31.14 -7.56
CA GLN A 117 -1.91 -30.83 -6.43
C GLN A 117 -1.12 -29.56 -6.75
N ALA A 118 -1.55 -28.45 -6.14
CA ALA A 118 -0.91 -27.17 -6.32
C ALA A 118 0.51 -27.32 -5.80
N ALA A 119 1.48 -26.99 -6.67
CA ALA A 119 2.88 -26.83 -6.32
C ALA A 119 3.01 -26.26 -4.91
N THR A 120 3.87 -26.89 -4.12
CA THR A 120 4.22 -26.54 -2.74
C THR A 120 4.09 -25.04 -2.50
N PRO A 121 3.30 -24.60 -1.49
CA PRO A 121 3.07 -23.18 -1.29
C PRO A 121 4.40 -22.51 -1.01
N ALA A 122 4.86 -21.70 -1.98
CA ALA A 122 6.07 -20.90 -1.83
C ALA A 122 6.06 -20.20 -0.47
N SER A 123 7.20 -20.26 0.24
CA SER A 123 7.36 -19.69 1.58
C SER A 123 6.69 -18.31 1.67
N PRO A 124 6.01 -17.97 2.78
CA PRO A 124 5.35 -16.67 2.94
C PRO A 124 6.29 -15.48 2.70
N LYS A 125 7.61 -15.68 2.84
CA LYS A 125 8.67 -14.72 2.49
C LYS A 125 8.82 -14.54 0.97
N ALA A 126 8.86 -15.62 0.19
CA ALA A 126 8.87 -15.59 -1.28
C ALA A 126 7.59 -14.97 -1.85
N ARG A 127 6.42 -15.32 -1.29
CA ARG A 127 5.13 -14.71 -1.67
C ARG A 127 5.01 -13.23 -1.30
N ARG A 128 5.84 -12.72 -0.38
CA ARG A 128 5.95 -11.28 -0.08
C ARG A 128 6.89 -10.58 -1.04
N ALA A 129 7.99 -11.22 -1.43
CA ALA A 129 8.96 -10.69 -2.39
C ALA A 129 8.35 -10.53 -3.80
N ALA A 130 7.49 -11.46 -4.22
CA ALA A 130 6.83 -11.43 -5.53
C ALA A 130 5.63 -10.46 -5.63
N ARG A 131 5.17 -9.85 -4.52
CA ARG A 131 4.05 -8.91 -4.58
C ARG A 131 4.54 -7.57 -5.11
N ARG A 132 4.21 -7.28 -6.36
CA ARG A 132 4.28 -5.92 -6.92
C ARG A 132 3.64 -4.94 -5.92
N ALA A 133 4.30 -3.81 -5.69
CA ALA A 133 3.76 -2.77 -4.84
C ALA A 133 2.50 -2.19 -5.50
N THR A 134 1.33 -2.67 -5.08
CA THR A 134 0.03 -2.17 -5.54
C THR A 134 -0.59 -1.27 -4.48
N LEU A 135 -1.31 -0.24 -4.91
CA LEU A 135 -2.06 0.62 -3.99
C LEU A 135 -3.10 -0.23 -3.22
N PRO A 136 -3.15 -0.17 -1.88
CA PRO A 136 -4.21 -0.83 -1.12
C PRO A 136 -5.57 -0.17 -1.44
N LEU A 137 -6.64 -0.97 -1.65
CA LEU A 137 -7.96 -0.41 -1.98
C LEU A 137 -8.61 0.37 -0.84
N PHE A 138 -8.30 0.01 0.41
CA PHE A 138 -9.02 0.51 1.59
C PHE A 138 -8.17 1.46 2.42
N ASP A 139 -8.83 2.42 3.07
CA ASP A 139 -8.17 3.27 4.06
C ASP A 139 -7.68 2.41 5.25
N PRO A 140 -6.47 2.64 5.77
CA PRO A 140 -6.05 1.97 6.99
C PRO A 140 -7.03 2.31 8.11
N PRO A 141 -7.45 1.32 8.93
CA PRO A 141 -8.37 1.59 10.03
C PRO A 141 -7.78 2.63 10.98
N PRO A 142 -8.63 3.41 11.68
CA PRO A 142 -8.15 4.31 12.71
C PRO A 142 -7.32 3.51 13.71
N ARG A 143 -6.10 3.98 13.99
CA ARG A 143 -5.39 3.53 15.18
C ARG A 143 -6.07 4.21 16.37
N TRP A 144 -7.20 3.66 16.84
CA TRP A 144 -7.69 3.98 18.17
C TRP A 144 -6.52 3.78 19.11
N ARG A 145 -6.18 4.80 19.90
CA ARG A 145 -4.90 4.90 20.61
C ARG A 145 -4.63 3.59 21.33
N GLY A 146 -3.80 2.74 20.72
CA GLY A 146 -3.26 1.57 21.40
C GLY A 146 -2.41 2.07 22.56
N PRO A 147 -2.19 1.23 23.59
CA PRO A 147 -1.32 1.59 24.70
C PRO A 147 -0.02 2.15 24.11
N ARG A 148 0.31 3.40 24.47
CA ARG A 148 1.60 3.99 24.09
C ARG A 148 2.64 3.02 24.63
N ARG A 149 3.44 2.41 23.75
CA ARG A 149 4.53 1.55 24.19
C ARG A 149 5.40 2.42 25.10
N PRO A 150 5.53 2.09 26.40
CA PRO A 150 6.34 2.90 27.29
C PRO A 150 7.73 2.99 26.68
N VAL A 151 8.27 4.21 26.64
CA VAL A 151 9.68 4.41 26.30
C VAL A 151 10.45 3.58 27.31
N ALA A 152 11.25 2.61 26.85
CA ALA A 152 12.06 1.82 27.76
C ALA A 152 12.93 2.81 28.54
N ALA A 153 12.72 2.86 29.86
CA ALA A 153 13.64 3.55 30.75
C ALA A 153 15.03 2.95 30.55
N GLY A 154 16.09 3.72 30.81
CA GLY A 154 17.49 3.28 30.70
C GLY A 154 17.87 2.15 31.68
N VAL A 155 16.89 1.58 32.38
CA VAL A 155 17.02 0.49 33.34
C VAL A 155 16.33 -0.75 32.77
N PRO A 156 16.98 -1.93 32.76
CA PRO A 156 16.33 -3.16 32.34
C PRO A 156 15.11 -3.48 33.22
N ARG A 157 14.05 -4.03 32.63
CA ARG A 157 12.83 -4.44 33.36
C ARG A 157 12.99 -5.71 34.19
N ILE A 158 14.14 -6.37 34.07
CA ILE A 158 14.48 -7.62 34.74
C ILE A 158 15.89 -7.39 35.29
N SER A 159 16.04 -7.48 36.60
CA SER A 159 17.32 -7.46 37.31
C SER A 159 17.37 -8.66 38.24
N PHE A 160 18.46 -9.42 38.22
CA PHE A 160 18.65 -10.54 39.13
C PHE A 160 19.14 -10.01 40.49
N PRO A 161 18.52 -10.40 41.62
CA PRO A 161 19.01 -10.01 42.95
C PRO A 161 20.43 -10.57 43.17
N GLY A 162 21.39 -9.69 43.47
CA GLY A 162 22.81 -10.05 43.65
C GLY A 162 23.74 -9.54 42.55
N ASP A 163 23.22 -9.24 41.36
CA ASP A 163 24.00 -8.64 40.26
C ASP A 163 23.97 -7.10 40.37
N GLY A 164 24.85 -6.56 41.23
CA GLY A 164 24.88 -5.15 41.63
C GLY A 164 25.29 -4.11 40.58
N ALA A 165 25.42 -4.47 39.30
CA ALA A 165 25.82 -3.53 38.26
C ALA A 165 24.96 -3.70 37.00
N SER A 166 23.74 -3.19 37.02
CA SER A 166 23.00 -2.96 35.77
C SER A 166 23.77 -1.90 34.97
N ALA A 167 24.47 -2.31 33.91
CA ALA A 167 25.12 -1.36 33.01
C ALA A 167 24.06 -0.36 32.49
N PRO A 168 24.30 0.96 32.57
CA PRO A 168 23.36 1.93 32.06
C PRO A 168 23.15 1.67 30.57
N LEU A 169 21.90 1.43 30.15
CA LEU A 169 21.59 1.38 28.73
C LEU A 169 21.95 2.75 28.15
N ALA A 170 22.86 2.77 27.15
CA ALA A 170 23.27 4.00 26.49
C ALA A 170 22.02 4.83 26.14
N PRO A 171 21.97 6.13 26.52
CA PRO A 171 20.81 6.94 26.26
C PRO A 171 20.54 6.93 24.76
N ARG A 172 19.31 6.56 24.37
CA ARG A 172 18.91 6.60 22.97
C ARG A 172 18.99 8.05 22.51
N GLN A 173 20.00 8.37 21.71
CA GLN A 173 20.10 9.69 21.10
C GLN A 173 18.84 9.93 20.26
N PRO A 174 18.20 11.11 20.39
CA PRO A 174 17.09 11.45 19.53
C PRO A 174 17.59 11.48 18.08
N PRO A 175 16.83 10.91 17.13
CA PRO A 175 17.25 10.89 15.73
C PRO A 175 17.39 12.32 15.18
N MET A 176 18.48 12.60 14.46
CA MET A 176 18.74 13.92 13.89
C MET A 176 17.89 14.15 12.62
N PRO A 177 17.59 15.43 12.28
CA PRO A 177 16.80 15.77 11.09
C PRO A 177 17.39 15.26 9.77
N ASP A 178 18.72 15.13 9.70
CA ASP A 178 19.45 14.78 8.48
C ASP A 178 19.92 13.32 8.44
N ASP A 179 19.51 12.51 9.43
CA ASP A 179 19.76 11.07 9.41
C ASP A 179 19.32 10.47 8.06
N PRO A 180 20.19 9.72 7.36
CA PRO A 180 19.81 9.06 6.13
C PRO A 180 18.76 7.96 6.41
N ILE A 181 17.64 7.99 5.68
CA ILE A 181 16.59 6.98 5.74
C ILE A 181 16.51 6.27 4.40
N ASP A 182 16.41 4.94 4.43
CA ASP A 182 16.08 4.13 3.25
C ASP A 182 14.72 4.55 2.65
N ALA A 183 14.77 5.10 1.44
CA ALA A 183 13.65 5.58 0.67
C ALA A 183 13.10 4.53 -0.31
N THR A 184 13.60 3.29 -0.31
CA THR A 184 13.12 2.22 -1.21
C THR A 184 11.61 2.03 -1.09
N ARG A 185 11.10 1.96 0.14
CA ARG A 185 9.66 1.81 0.39
C ARG A 185 8.86 3.04 -0.03
N LEU A 186 9.45 4.23 0.04
CA LEU A 186 8.81 5.46 -0.41
C LEU A 186 8.65 5.44 -1.94
N ALA A 187 9.70 5.07 -2.66
CA ALA A 187 9.70 4.93 -4.11
C ALA A 187 8.65 3.91 -4.58
N LEU A 188 8.59 2.73 -3.94
CA LEU A 188 7.59 1.71 -4.24
C LEU A 188 6.14 2.21 -4.06
N ARG A 189 5.90 3.05 -3.05
CA ARG A 189 4.58 3.63 -2.81
C ARG A 189 4.22 4.69 -3.85
N LEU A 190 5.16 5.57 -4.21
CA LEU A 190 4.96 6.54 -5.28
C LEU A 190 4.66 5.83 -6.61
N ARG A 191 5.39 4.76 -6.93
CA ARG A 191 5.13 3.92 -8.12
C ARG A 191 3.75 3.26 -8.07
N ALA A 192 3.35 2.75 -6.91
CA ALA A 192 2.05 2.13 -6.72
C ALA A 192 0.89 3.12 -6.93
N VAL A 193 1.06 4.38 -6.52
CA VAL A 193 0.10 5.46 -6.77
C VAL A 193 0.08 5.82 -8.24
N ALA A 194 1.25 6.00 -8.88
CA ALA A 194 1.36 6.29 -10.31
C ALA A 194 0.61 5.24 -11.14
N ALA A 195 0.95 3.96 -10.96
CA ALA A 195 0.32 2.85 -11.67
C ALA A 195 -1.19 2.76 -11.43
N ALA A 196 -1.66 3.12 -10.23
CA ALA A 196 -3.09 3.16 -9.94
C ALA A 196 -3.81 4.33 -10.63
N LEU A 197 -3.15 5.48 -10.79
CA LEU A 197 -3.69 6.62 -11.54
C LEU A 197 -3.64 6.37 -13.05
N ASP A 198 -2.64 5.64 -13.54
CA ASP A 198 -2.53 5.28 -14.96
C ASP A 198 -3.60 4.27 -15.37
N ASP A 199 -3.87 3.27 -14.53
CA ASP A 199 -4.89 2.24 -14.76
C ASP A 199 -5.99 2.28 -13.68
N LEU A 200 -6.74 3.39 -13.64
CA LEU A 200 -7.89 3.55 -12.74
C LEU A 200 -8.99 2.51 -12.98
N PRO A 201 -9.40 2.19 -14.22
CA PRO A 201 -10.48 1.24 -14.47
C PRO A 201 -10.22 -0.18 -13.94
N ALA A 202 -8.99 -0.70 -14.06
CA ALA A 202 -8.67 -2.02 -13.51
C ALA A 202 -8.73 -2.05 -11.98
N HIS A 203 -8.28 -0.97 -11.33
CA HIS A 203 -8.37 -0.82 -9.88
C HIS A 203 -9.83 -0.68 -9.41
N ALA A 204 -10.66 0.05 -10.17
CA ALA A 204 -12.10 0.17 -9.94
C ALA A 204 -12.79 -1.19 -10.08
N SER A 205 -12.39 -2.00 -11.07
CA SER A 205 -12.91 -3.37 -11.25
C SER A 205 -12.51 -4.29 -10.09
N ARG A 206 -11.29 -4.15 -9.55
CA ARG A 206 -10.87 -4.84 -8.32
C ARG A 206 -11.74 -4.44 -7.13
N PHE A 207 -12.11 -3.16 -7.04
CA PHE A 207 -13.01 -2.66 -6.01
C PHE A 207 -14.45 -3.17 -6.18
N ALA A 208 -14.99 -3.15 -7.39
CA ALA A 208 -16.33 -3.68 -7.71
C ALA A 208 -16.46 -5.16 -7.35
N ARG A 209 -15.42 -5.98 -7.63
CA ARG A 209 -15.38 -7.39 -7.20
C ARG A 209 -15.42 -7.54 -5.67
N TRP A 210 -14.74 -6.68 -4.94
CA TRP A 210 -14.82 -6.70 -3.48
C TRP A 210 -16.21 -6.27 -2.99
N ARG A 211 -16.81 -5.23 -3.59
CA ARG A 211 -18.17 -4.75 -3.29
C ARG A 211 -19.19 -5.87 -3.49
N ALA A 212 -19.16 -6.55 -4.63
CA ALA A 212 -20.02 -7.70 -4.91
C ALA A 212 -19.85 -8.82 -3.86
N ARG A 213 -18.62 -9.13 -3.42
CA ARG A 213 -18.36 -10.18 -2.41
C ARG A 213 -18.90 -9.81 -1.04
N ARG A 214 -18.82 -8.53 -0.69
CA ARG A 214 -19.42 -8.00 0.53
C ARG A 214 -20.95 -8.15 0.47
N ASP A 215 -21.56 -7.76 -0.64
CA ASP A 215 -23.02 -7.75 -0.78
C ASP A 215 -23.59 -9.18 -0.81
N ALA A 216 -22.93 -10.11 -1.51
CA ALA A 216 -23.26 -11.53 -1.45
C ALA A 216 -23.14 -12.08 -0.01
N ALA A 217 -22.05 -11.76 0.70
CA ALA A 217 -21.89 -12.19 2.08
C ALA A 217 -22.96 -11.62 3.03
N LEU A 218 -23.43 -10.40 2.79
CA LEU A 218 -24.53 -9.80 3.56
C LEU A 218 -25.87 -10.50 3.27
N LYS A 219 -26.14 -10.84 2.00
CA LYS A 219 -27.32 -11.64 1.61
C LYS A 219 -27.30 -13.03 2.24
N ASP A 220 -26.17 -13.73 2.16
CA ASP A 220 -26.00 -15.07 2.77
C ASP A 220 -26.19 -15.03 4.30
N GLN A 221 -25.74 -13.95 4.96
CA GLN A 221 -25.93 -13.76 6.39
C GLN A 221 -27.39 -13.50 6.75
N ALA A 222 -28.12 -12.74 5.92
CA ALA A 222 -29.55 -12.51 6.11
C ALA A 222 -30.39 -13.79 5.89
N GLN A 223 -29.91 -14.72 5.05
CA GLN A 223 -30.62 -15.97 4.74
C GLN A 223 -30.32 -17.14 5.70
N ARG A 224 -29.23 -17.08 6.49
CA ARG A 224 -28.86 -18.15 7.43
C ARG A 224 -29.49 -17.92 8.80
N GLU A 225 -30.50 -18.72 9.13
CA GLU A 225 -30.92 -18.96 10.52
C GLU A 225 -30.36 -20.30 11.03
N PRO A 226 -29.74 -20.37 12.23
CA PRO A 226 -29.39 -19.27 13.14
C PRO A 226 -28.12 -18.51 12.67
N PRO A 227 -27.92 -17.25 13.11
CA PRO A 227 -26.77 -16.45 12.70
C PRO A 227 -25.46 -17.14 13.09
N ALA A 228 -24.68 -17.54 12.09
CA ALA A 228 -23.42 -18.26 12.28
C ALA A 228 -22.49 -17.50 13.25
N ARG A 229 -21.83 -18.27 14.14
CA ARG A 229 -21.01 -17.80 15.26
C ARG A 229 -20.06 -16.65 14.88
N ARG A 230 -20.08 -15.59 15.71
CA ARG A 230 -19.15 -14.45 15.74
C ARG A 230 -17.70 -14.93 15.60
N GLY A 231 -17.03 -14.61 14.49
CA GLY A 231 -15.61 -14.93 14.35
C GLY A 231 -14.85 -14.18 13.26
N VAL A 232 -15.52 -13.75 12.18
CA VAL A 232 -14.83 -13.04 11.09
C VAL A 232 -15.35 -11.61 11.00
N THR A 233 -14.63 -10.67 11.62
CA THR A 233 -14.84 -9.23 11.44
C THR A 233 -14.51 -8.88 9.98
N ARG A 234 -15.54 -8.77 9.13
CA ARG A 234 -15.37 -8.34 7.74
C ARG A 234 -15.47 -6.81 7.65
N ARG A 235 -14.63 -6.20 6.83
CA ARG A 235 -14.72 -4.77 6.55
C ARG A 235 -16.02 -4.49 5.80
N VAL A 236 -16.93 -3.75 6.43
CA VAL A 236 -18.23 -3.37 5.86
C VAL A 236 -18.11 -2.13 4.96
N TRP A 237 -17.21 -1.21 5.34
CA TRP A 237 -17.06 0.09 4.67
C TRP A 237 -15.64 0.30 4.13
N PRO A 238 -15.48 0.78 2.88
CA PRO A 238 -14.17 0.88 2.22
C PRO A 238 -13.30 2.02 2.74
N LEU A 239 -13.95 3.10 3.15
CA LEU A 239 -13.35 4.31 3.68
C LEU A 239 -13.22 4.21 5.21
N ARG A 240 -12.43 5.10 5.80
CA ARG A 240 -12.31 5.24 7.27
C ARG A 240 -13.46 6.10 7.79
N PRO A 241 -14.11 5.77 8.93
CA PRO A 241 -15.11 6.66 9.53
C PRO A 241 -14.48 7.99 9.96
N GLY A 242 -15.20 9.09 9.71
CA GLY A 242 -14.75 10.45 9.99
C GLY A 242 -13.86 11.03 8.89
N ARG A 243 -12.99 11.98 9.25
CA ARG A 243 -12.14 12.72 8.30
C ARG A 243 -11.11 11.82 7.61
N PRO A 244 -10.76 12.12 6.34
CA PRO A 244 -9.81 11.32 5.58
C PRO A 244 -8.39 11.40 6.18
N PRO A 245 -7.54 10.39 5.98
CA PRO A 245 -6.17 10.43 6.48
C PRO A 245 -5.37 11.53 5.78
N GLY A 246 -4.79 12.46 6.56
CA GLY A 246 -4.10 13.62 6.02
C GLY A 246 -5.02 14.80 5.71
N TRP A 247 -6.29 14.74 6.12
CA TRP A 247 -7.21 15.87 6.06
C TRP A 247 -6.64 17.11 6.75
N ARG A 248 -6.84 18.25 6.11
CA ARG A 248 -6.65 19.57 6.69
C ARG A 248 -7.83 20.43 6.27
N ARG A 249 -8.17 21.40 7.12
CA ARG A 249 -9.10 22.46 6.73
C ARG A 249 -8.51 23.21 5.55
N GLU A 250 -9.35 23.53 4.57
CA GLU A 250 -9.00 24.41 3.48
C GLU A 250 -8.48 25.75 4.03
N GLY A 251 -7.45 26.30 3.40
CA GLY A 251 -6.82 27.53 3.86
C GLY A 251 -5.72 28.00 2.92
N ARG A 252 -5.35 29.27 3.06
CA ARG A 252 -4.45 30.02 2.16
C ARG A 252 -3.05 29.42 1.99
N HIS A 253 -2.64 28.50 2.86
CA HIS A 253 -1.34 27.82 2.83
C HIS A 253 -1.43 26.29 2.81
N ALA A 254 -2.60 25.72 2.45
CA ALA A 254 -2.71 24.28 2.27
C ALA A 254 -2.05 23.85 0.95
N HIS A 255 -1.28 22.76 0.99
CA HIS A 255 -0.80 22.15 -0.24
C HIS A 255 -1.99 21.62 -1.07
N PRO A 256 -2.02 21.77 -2.41
CA PRO A 256 -3.17 21.42 -3.27
C PRO A 256 -3.73 20.00 -3.10
N VAL A 257 -2.88 19.08 -2.62
CA VAL A 257 -3.29 17.70 -2.30
C VAL A 257 -4.42 17.61 -1.27
N HIS A 258 -4.51 18.60 -0.37
CA HIS A 258 -5.55 18.62 0.66
C HIS A 258 -6.90 19.00 0.05
N ASP A 259 -6.93 19.92 -0.91
CA ASP A 259 -8.14 20.37 -1.59
C ASP A 259 -8.69 19.26 -2.49
N VAL A 260 -7.80 18.64 -3.28
CA VAL A 260 -8.14 17.44 -4.08
C VAL A 260 -8.65 16.32 -3.19
N LEU A 261 -8.01 16.07 -2.04
CA LEU A 261 -8.50 15.06 -1.10
C LEU A 261 -9.89 15.39 -0.57
N ASN A 262 -10.21 16.65 -0.28
CA ASN A 262 -11.53 17.06 0.19
C ASN A 262 -12.59 16.81 -0.89
N ILE A 263 -12.37 17.31 -2.11
CA ILE A 263 -13.29 17.13 -3.24
C ILE A 263 -13.58 15.65 -3.49
N VAL A 264 -12.53 14.85 -3.67
CA VAL A 264 -12.71 13.43 -3.99
C VAL A 264 -13.28 12.66 -2.80
N HIS A 265 -13.06 13.12 -1.57
CA HIS A 265 -13.68 12.50 -0.40
C HIS A 265 -15.19 12.66 -0.39
N ASP A 266 -15.68 13.86 -0.70
CA ASP A 266 -17.12 14.13 -0.78
C ASP A 266 -17.74 13.36 -1.95
N LEU A 267 -17.09 13.37 -3.13
CA LEU A 267 -17.50 12.56 -4.28
C LEU A 267 -17.58 11.07 -3.94
N ALA A 268 -16.61 10.53 -3.19
CA ALA A 268 -16.60 9.12 -2.81
C ALA A 268 -17.68 8.77 -1.78
N PHE A 269 -18.07 9.71 -0.93
CA PHE A 269 -19.24 9.55 -0.06
C PHE A 269 -20.52 9.50 -0.88
N TRP A 270 -20.71 10.45 -1.79
CA TRP A 270 -21.87 10.49 -2.71
C TRP A 270 -21.93 9.27 -3.63
N ALA A 271 -20.79 8.69 -4.01
CA ALA A 271 -20.70 7.45 -4.78
C ALA A 271 -21.09 6.20 -3.97
N MET A 272 -21.01 6.28 -2.64
CA MET A 272 -21.32 5.17 -1.73
C MET A 272 -22.70 5.28 -1.10
N GLU A 273 -23.27 6.48 -1.02
CA GLU A 273 -24.69 6.67 -0.76
C GLU A 273 -25.47 5.92 -1.84
N ARG A 274 -26.37 5.04 -1.40
CA ARG A 274 -27.19 4.25 -2.31
C ARG A 274 -27.93 5.23 -3.20
N THR A 275 -27.75 5.11 -4.51
CA THR A 275 -28.75 5.63 -5.45
C THR A 275 -30.03 4.89 -5.10
N ASP A 276 -30.96 5.61 -4.48
CA ASP A 276 -32.35 5.20 -4.40
C ASP A 276 -32.84 5.08 -5.85
N THR A 277 -32.74 3.87 -6.39
CA THR A 277 -33.43 3.51 -7.62
C THR A 277 -34.90 3.47 -7.27
N SER A 278 -35.62 4.50 -7.72
CA SER A 278 -37.08 4.49 -7.85
C SER A 278 -37.51 3.35 -8.77
#